data_AF-A0A643CC18-F1
#
_entry.id   AF-A0A643CC18-F1
#
_cell.length_a   1.000
_cell.length_b   1.000
_cell.length_c   1.000
_cell.angle_alpha   90.00
_cell.angle_beta   90.00
_cell.angle_gamma   90.00
#
_symmetry.space_group_name_H-M   'P 1'
#
loop_
_entity.id
_entity.type
_entity.pdbx_description
1 polymer ?
#
loop_
_entity_poly.entity_id
_entity_poly.type
_entity_poly.pdbx_seq_one_letter_code
_entity_poly.pdbx_strand_id
1 'polypeptide(L)'
;TGFQQFLRRPDHKQDFVSQWQADFNSLPDDLWNDEETKAELHQRVNDLRDRLWDICDARKEEAEQERLAIINESWLQDSMGIAMNHFFSLMQAELNRFQDTKRLLQDYYRGMERKIPTDDTKRFTRVPLVQLDSKDILEFQLRIPLVPQRPNSPESALSKPKTKATLKGKIDYTLENIELNFEAAEKMVMDTWQQCSLAISHMVAAEIHQRLMEEEKENQPADAKEKPPQVAANKKVKKEPPKKKKEDKKGKEIAAQFRLELIKVKALAFLEELVTKAVDVYKLMEKWLGERYLKEMASVEKLTEVARYHIETSTKIQNALYLDQEDFCINGDIKVFTDLSPPIRPPPVEREENGTLSIERLGNLRDQFLEIAP
;
A
#
# COMPACT_ATOMS: atom_id res chain seq x y z
N THR A 1 6.68 11.30 -1.82
CA THR A 1 7.59 11.03 -0.69
C THR A 1 7.10 9.77 -0.01
N GLY A 2 7.98 8.85 0.40
CA GLY A 2 7.56 7.54 0.91
C GLY A 2 7.02 7.63 2.34
N PHE A 3 6.11 6.73 2.73
CA PHE A 3 5.51 6.70 4.08
C PHE A 3 6.55 6.65 5.21
N GLN A 4 7.68 5.96 5.02
CA GLN A 4 8.79 5.96 5.97
C GLN A 4 9.41 7.35 6.20
N GLN A 5 9.49 8.18 5.15
CA GLN A 5 9.97 9.56 5.27
C GLN A 5 8.96 10.42 6.02
N PHE A 6 7.66 10.20 5.76
CA PHE A 6 6.59 10.88 6.48
C PHE A 6 6.63 10.58 7.99
N LEU A 7 6.91 9.33 8.36
CA LEU A 7 7.09 8.97 9.77
C LEU A 7 8.26 9.74 10.41
N ARG A 8 9.37 9.93 9.69
CA ARG A 8 10.57 10.64 10.18
C ARG A 8 10.49 12.16 10.16
N ARG A 9 9.31 12.75 9.92
CA ARG A 9 9.12 14.21 9.95
C ARG A 9 9.54 14.77 11.33
N PRO A 10 10.15 15.96 11.40
CA PRO A 10 10.58 16.56 12.66
C PRO A 10 9.40 16.74 13.64
N ASP A 11 9.71 16.80 14.94
CA ASP A 11 8.76 17.13 15.99
C ASP A 11 9.28 18.28 16.88
N HIS A 12 8.48 18.66 17.86
CA HIS A 12 8.74 19.78 18.76
C HIS A 12 8.82 19.32 20.23
N LYS A 13 9.06 18.02 20.49
CA LYS A 13 9.17 17.46 21.84
C LYS A 13 10.36 18.04 22.59
N GLN A 14 11.49 18.21 21.90
CA GLN A 14 12.73 18.73 22.48
C GLN A 14 12.56 20.12 23.14
N ASP A 15 11.70 20.98 22.59
CA ASP A 15 11.50 22.33 23.10
C ASP A 15 10.92 22.29 24.53
N PHE A 16 9.95 21.40 24.78
CA PHE A 16 9.37 21.21 26.10
C PHE A 16 10.34 20.58 27.10
N VAL A 17 11.17 19.63 26.64
CA VAL A 17 12.21 19.01 27.49
C VAL A 17 13.26 20.06 27.90
N SER A 18 13.70 20.87 26.95
CA SER A 18 14.69 21.93 27.19
C SER A 18 14.16 22.98 28.17
N GLN A 19 12.90 23.40 27.97
CA GLN A 19 12.23 24.35 28.86
C GLN A 19 12.09 23.77 30.28
N TRP A 20 11.60 22.54 30.41
CA TRP A 20 11.45 21.90 31.71
C TRP A 20 12.78 21.74 32.44
N GLN A 21 13.85 21.34 31.74
CA GLN A 21 15.18 21.21 32.34
C GLN A 21 15.72 22.56 32.83
N ALA A 22 15.49 23.64 32.09
CA ALA A 22 15.85 24.98 32.50
C ALA A 22 15.11 25.39 33.78
N ASP A 23 13.79 25.17 33.82
CA ASP A 23 12.95 25.49 34.97
C ASP A 23 13.35 24.66 36.21
N PHE A 24 13.62 23.36 36.02
CA PHE A 24 14.09 22.46 37.08
C PHE A 24 15.44 22.92 37.69
N ASN A 25 16.40 23.31 36.85
CA ASN A 25 17.72 23.73 37.30
C ASN A 25 17.74 25.15 37.90
N SER A 26 16.70 25.95 37.65
CA SER A 26 16.56 27.31 38.20
C SER A 26 16.12 27.34 39.66
N LEU A 27 15.77 26.18 40.24
CA LEU A 27 15.25 26.06 41.59
C LEU A 27 16.32 26.44 42.65
N PRO A 28 15.99 27.34 43.62
CA PRO A 28 16.88 27.73 44.71
C PRO A 28 17.41 26.56 45.53
N ASP A 29 18.67 26.65 45.96
CA ASP A 29 19.39 25.55 46.62
C ASP A 29 18.79 25.16 48.00
N ASP A 30 18.09 26.08 48.65
CA ASP A 30 17.44 25.90 49.95
C ASP A 30 16.12 25.10 49.89
N LEU A 31 15.49 25.01 48.72
CA LEU A 31 14.18 24.36 48.54
C LEU A 31 14.28 22.87 48.18
N TRP A 32 15.47 22.35 47.88
CA TRP A 32 15.65 20.98 47.39
C TRP A 32 15.34 19.88 48.41
N ASN A 33 15.38 20.19 49.69
CA ASN A 33 15.09 19.24 50.78
C ASN A 33 13.65 19.37 51.29
N ASP A 34 12.86 20.28 50.73
CA ASP A 34 11.47 20.48 51.10
C ASP A 34 10.56 19.46 50.38
N GLU A 35 9.74 18.75 51.15
CA GLU A 35 8.87 17.69 50.63
C GLU A 35 7.72 18.24 49.77
N GLU A 36 7.21 19.43 50.08
CA GLU A 36 6.18 20.09 49.27
C GLU A 36 6.74 20.48 47.90
N THR A 37 7.96 21.02 47.87
CA THR A 37 8.68 21.33 46.63
C THR A 37 8.95 20.08 45.80
N LYS A 38 9.38 18.97 46.41
CA LYS A 38 9.55 17.69 45.70
C LYS A 38 8.24 17.18 45.09
N ALA A 39 7.13 17.27 45.82
CA ALA A 39 5.82 16.90 45.32
C ALA A 39 5.41 17.77 44.11
N GLU A 40 5.69 19.08 44.15
CA GLU A 40 5.46 19.98 43.02
C GLU A 40 6.31 19.58 41.79
N LEU A 41 7.58 19.27 41.99
CA LEU A 41 8.48 18.84 40.90
C LEU A 41 8.02 17.53 40.25
N HIS A 42 7.54 16.57 41.05
CA HIS A 42 6.91 15.35 40.52
C HIS A 42 5.68 15.65 39.68
N GLN A 43 4.85 16.60 40.11
CA GLN A 43 3.69 17.01 39.33
C GLN A 43 4.13 17.65 38.00
N ARG A 44 5.11 18.55 38.01
CA ARG A 44 5.65 19.18 36.79
C ARG A 44 6.22 18.15 35.80
N VAL A 45 6.87 17.08 36.28
CA VAL A 45 7.35 15.97 35.44
C VAL A 45 6.20 15.16 34.86
N ASN A 46 5.15 14.89 35.65
CA ASN A 46 3.96 14.21 35.15
C ASN A 46 3.24 15.05 34.08
N ASP A 47 3.12 16.37 34.29
CA ASP A 47 2.55 17.29 33.31
C ASP A 47 3.38 17.33 32.01
N LEU A 48 4.72 17.30 32.12
CA LEU A 48 5.60 17.20 30.94
C LEU A 48 5.37 15.89 30.20
N ARG A 49 5.32 14.76 30.92
CA ARG A 49 5.06 13.43 30.34
C ARG A 49 3.76 13.43 29.55
N ASP A 50 2.69 13.92 30.17
CA ASP A 50 1.36 13.88 29.57
C ASP A 50 1.32 14.75 28.29
N ARG A 51 1.97 15.92 28.30
CA ARG A 51 2.15 16.74 27.08
C ARG A 51 2.95 16.03 25.99
N LEU A 52 4.03 15.34 26.36
CA LEU A 52 4.85 14.59 25.40
C LEU A 52 4.07 13.40 24.81
N TRP A 53 3.25 12.74 25.62
CA TRP A 53 2.34 11.70 25.16
C TRP A 53 1.27 12.23 24.20
N ASP A 54 0.66 13.39 24.50
CA ASP A 54 -0.29 14.04 23.60
C ASP A 54 0.32 14.31 22.21
N ILE A 55 1.58 14.75 22.16
CA ILE A 55 2.31 14.97 20.90
C ILE A 55 2.52 13.65 20.14
N CYS A 56 2.93 12.60 20.83
CA CYS A 56 3.13 11.29 20.21
C CYS A 56 1.80 10.69 19.71
N ASP A 57 0.70 10.86 20.45
CA ASP A 57 -0.64 10.43 20.06
C ASP A 57 -1.13 11.20 18.83
N ALA A 58 -0.99 12.53 18.82
CA ALA A 58 -1.32 13.35 17.65
C ALA A 58 -0.51 12.91 16.41
N ARG A 59 0.79 12.66 16.58
CA ARG A 59 1.65 12.20 15.49
C ARG A 59 1.27 10.81 14.98
N LYS A 60 0.83 9.93 15.86
CA LYS A 60 0.32 8.61 15.53
C LYS A 60 -0.97 8.73 14.73
N GLU A 61 -1.92 9.57 15.18
CA GLU A 61 -3.18 9.80 14.48
C GLU A 61 -2.95 10.37 13.08
N GLU A 62 -2.08 11.39 12.93
CA GLU A 62 -1.68 11.92 11.62
C GLU A 62 -1.10 10.85 10.69
N ALA A 63 -0.29 9.94 11.22
CA ALA A 63 0.29 8.83 10.45
C ALA A 63 -0.74 7.77 10.09
N GLU A 64 -1.73 7.52 10.95
CA GLU A 64 -2.88 6.67 10.63
C GLU A 64 -3.72 7.29 9.52
N GLN A 65 -3.96 8.61 9.54
CA GLN A 65 -4.67 9.31 8.48
C GLN A 65 -3.93 9.26 7.15
N GLU A 66 -2.61 9.50 7.14
CA GLU A 66 -1.79 9.38 5.94
C GLU A 66 -1.83 7.95 5.37
N ARG A 67 -1.75 6.94 6.24
CA ARG A 67 -1.90 5.53 5.84
C ARG A 67 -3.26 5.29 5.18
N LEU A 68 -4.34 5.80 5.77
CA LEU A 68 -5.69 5.69 5.21
C LEU A 68 -5.81 6.42 3.87
N ALA A 69 -5.18 7.59 3.73
CA ALA A 69 -5.15 8.34 2.48
C ALA A 69 -4.47 7.54 1.36
N ILE A 70 -3.33 6.91 1.65
CA ILE A 70 -2.60 6.04 0.69
C ILE A 70 -3.43 4.81 0.31
N ILE A 71 -4.12 4.18 1.27
CA ILE A 71 -4.97 3.00 1.01
C ILE A 71 -6.16 3.38 0.13
N ASN A 72 -6.77 4.53 0.39
CA ASN A 72 -7.93 5.03 -0.35
C ASN A 72 -7.54 5.71 -1.67
N GLU A 73 -6.25 5.91 -1.92
CA GLU A 73 -5.76 6.35 -3.23
C GLU A 73 -6.15 5.28 -4.27
N SER A 74 -6.69 5.72 -5.41
CA SER A 74 -7.23 4.81 -6.43
C SER A 74 -6.16 3.93 -7.11
N TRP A 75 -4.89 3.99 -6.70
CA TRP A 75 -3.79 3.25 -7.30
C TRP A 75 -4.05 1.74 -7.45
N LEU A 76 -4.52 1.07 -6.39
CA LEU A 76 -4.78 -0.38 -6.45
C LEU A 76 -5.95 -0.67 -7.39
N GLN A 77 -7.02 0.12 -7.30
CA GLN A 77 -8.21 -0.03 -8.14
C GLN A 77 -7.88 0.20 -9.62
N ASP A 78 -7.14 1.27 -9.93
CA ASP A 78 -6.69 1.59 -11.28
C ASP A 78 -5.78 0.49 -11.83
N SER A 79 -4.83 0.01 -11.02
CA SER A 79 -3.93 -1.08 -11.41
C SER A 79 -4.69 -2.37 -11.72
N MET A 80 -5.68 -2.72 -10.91
CA MET A 80 -6.57 -3.85 -11.15
C MET A 80 -7.40 -3.66 -12.43
N GLY A 81 -7.96 -2.46 -12.63
CA GLY A 81 -8.74 -2.13 -13.83
C GLY A 81 -7.91 -2.20 -15.12
N ILE A 82 -6.67 -1.71 -15.11
CA ILE A 82 -5.73 -1.83 -16.23
C ILE A 82 -5.43 -3.30 -16.52
N ALA A 83 -5.11 -4.09 -15.49
CA ALA A 83 -4.84 -5.51 -15.64
C ALA A 83 -6.05 -6.26 -16.23
N MET A 84 -7.25 -6.02 -15.71
CA MET A 84 -8.50 -6.58 -16.25
C MET A 84 -8.67 -6.23 -17.73
N ASN A 85 -8.47 -4.98 -18.12
CA ASN A 85 -8.57 -4.56 -19.53
C ASN A 85 -7.59 -5.29 -20.44
N HIS A 86 -6.36 -5.58 -19.98
CA HIS A 86 -5.42 -6.41 -20.73
C HIS A 86 -5.94 -7.85 -20.91
N PHE A 87 -6.45 -8.46 -19.84
CA PHE A 87 -7.02 -9.81 -19.94
C PHE A 87 -8.29 -9.87 -20.79
N PHE A 88 -9.16 -8.86 -20.72
CA PHE A 88 -10.35 -8.74 -21.57
C PHE A 88 -9.97 -8.58 -23.03
N SER A 89 -8.91 -7.82 -23.31
CA SER A 89 -8.35 -7.72 -24.67
C SER A 89 -7.82 -9.07 -25.18
N LEU A 90 -7.20 -9.89 -24.31
CA LEU A 90 -6.79 -11.25 -24.66
C LEU A 90 -7.99 -12.17 -24.93
N MET A 91 -9.06 -12.07 -24.14
CA MET A 91 -10.31 -12.82 -24.39
C MET A 91 -10.96 -12.41 -25.71
N GLN A 92 -10.99 -11.10 -26.02
CA GLN A 92 -11.46 -10.60 -27.31
C GLN A 92 -10.62 -11.12 -28.47
N ALA A 93 -9.29 -11.13 -28.33
CA ALA A 93 -8.40 -11.64 -29.37
C ALA A 93 -8.63 -13.15 -29.62
N GLU A 94 -8.85 -13.92 -28.57
CA GLU A 94 -9.22 -15.35 -28.67
C GLU A 94 -10.56 -15.54 -29.39
N LEU A 95 -11.56 -14.73 -29.07
CA LEU A 95 -12.86 -14.74 -29.73
C LEU A 95 -12.76 -14.41 -31.23
N ASN A 96 -12.01 -13.36 -31.57
CA ASN A 96 -11.74 -12.97 -32.95
C ASN A 96 -11.03 -14.10 -33.71
N ARG A 97 -9.99 -14.68 -33.11
CA ARG A 97 -9.25 -15.80 -33.71
C ARG A 97 -10.14 -17.00 -33.98
N PHE A 98 -11.04 -17.33 -33.05
CA PHE A 98 -12.01 -18.41 -33.25
C PHE A 98 -12.97 -18.11 -34.40
N GLN A 99 -13.52 -16.89 -34.44
CA GLN A 99 -14.41 -16.43 -35.51
C GLN A 99 -13.74 -16.47 -36.89
N ASP A 100 -12.51 -15.96 -37.00
CA ASP A 100 -11.74 -15.98 -38.26
C ASP A 100 -11.44 -17.40 -38.71
N THR A 101 -11.05 -18.27 -37.76
CA THR A 101 -10.79 -19.68 -38.04
C THR A 101 -12.06 -20.40 -38.52
N LYS A 102 -13.20 -20.11 -37.91
CA LYS A 102 -14.51 -20.64 -38.33
C LYS A 102 -14.82 -20.18 -39.75
N ARG A 103 -14.68 -18.89 -40.04
CA ARG A 103 -14.95 -18.29 -41.35
C ARG A 103 -14.07 -18.90 -42.43
N LEU A 104 -12.76 -18.99 -42.20
CA LEU A 104 -11.82 -19.60 -43.13
C LEU A 104 -12.20 -21.04 -43.47
N LEU A 105 -12.56 -21.84 -42.47
CA LEU A 105 -13.03 -23.21 -42.69
C LEU A 105 -14.36 -23.25 -43.47
N GLN A 106 -15.30 -22.38 -43.13
CA GLN A 106 -16.60 -22.30 -43.80
C GLN A 106 -16.41 -21.98 -45.29
N ASP A 107 -15.60 -20.98 -45.62
CA ASP A 107 -15.31 -20.56 -46.99
C ASP A 107 -14.56 -21.64 -47.77
N TYR A 108 -13.56 -22.28 -47.16
CA TYR A 108 -12.83 -23.41 -47.76
C TYR A 108 -13.77 -24.55 -48.15
N TYR A 109 -14.62 -25.00 -47.24
CA TYR A 109 -15.55 -26.10 -47.52
C TYR A 109 -16.66 -25.70 -48.49
N ARG A 110 -17.14 -24.45 -48.46
CA ARG A 110 -18.09 -23.94 -49.48
C ARG A 110 -17.46 -23.91 -50.87
N GLY A 111 -16.20 -23.51 -50.99
CA GLY A 111 -15.43 -23.55 -52.23
C GLY A 111 -15.28 -24.97 -52.77
N MET A 112 -14.99 -25.95 -51.91
CA MET A 112 -14.98 -27.38 -52.29
C MET A 112 -16.36 -27.85 -52.78
N GLU A 113 -17.44 -27.33 -52.19
CA GLU A 113 -18.83 -27.59 -52.60
C GLU A 113 -19.27 -26.75 -53.83
N ARG A 114 -18.38 -25.92 -54.41
CA ARG A 114 -18.66 -24.98 -55.51
C ARG A 114 -19.77 -23.97 -55.21
N LYS A 115 -19.98 -23.65 -53.94
CA LYS A 115 -20.91 -22.61 -53.46
C LYS A 115 -20.16 -21.29 -53.31
N ILE A 116 -20.82 -20.17 -53.61
CA ILE A 116 -20.25 -18.82 -53.43
C ILE A 116 -20.06 -18.57 -51.91
N PRO A 117 -18.97 -17.88 -51.49
CA PRO A 117 -18.82 -17.43 -50.12
C PRO A 117 -20.03 -16.60 -49.67
N THR A 118 -20.51 -16.84 -48.45
CA THR A 118 -21.59 -16.06 -47.86
C THR A 118 -21.08 -14.68 -47.45
N ASP A 119 -21.79 -13.63 -47.84
CA ASP A 119 -21.53 -12.27 -47.36
C ASP A 119 -22.05 -12.16 -45.93
N ASP A 120 -21.15 -11.98 -44.96
CA ASP A 120 -21.52 -12.03 -43.54
C ASP A 120 -21.52 -10.62 -42.95
N THR A 121 -22.71 -10.01 -42.96
CA THR A 121 -23.00 -8.70 -42.36
C THR A 121 -23.21 -8.78 -40.84
N LYS A 122 -22.74 -9.86 -40.18
CA LYS A 122 -22.91 -10.03 -38.73
C LYS A 122 -21.86 -9.25 -37.95
N ARG A 123 -22.34 -8.35 -37.07
CA ARG A 123 -21.50 -7.57 -36.15
C ARG A 123 -20.72 -8.51 -35.23
N PHE A 124 -19.41 -8.26 -35.11
CA PHE A 124 -18.52 -8.96 -34.17
C PHE A 124 -19.02 -8.83 -32.73
N THR A 125 -19.01 -9.93 -31.98
CA THR A 125 -19.23 -9.90 -30.53
C THR A 125 -18.07 -9.14 -29.90
N ARG A 126 -18.38 -8.03 -29.23
CA ARG A 126 -17.40 -7.18 -28.55
C ARG A 126 -17.46 -7.42 -27.05
N VAL A 127 -16.31 -7.75 -26.48
CA VAL A 127 -16.05 -7.84 -25.05
C VAL A 127 -16.03 -6.43 -24.49
N PRO A 128 -16.86 -6.11 -23.48
CA PRO A 128 -16.86 -4.80 -22.86
C PRO A 128 -15.54 -4.54 -22.11
N LEU A 129 -15.12 -3.28 -22.06
CA LEU A 129 -13.94 -2.87 -21.32
C LEU A 129 -14.32 -2.05 -20.09
N VAL A 130 -13.46 -2.12 -19.09
CA VAL A 130 -13.58 -1.40 -17.84
C VAL A 130 -13.26 0.07 -18.07
N GLN A 131 -14.18 0.95 -17.68
CA GLN A 131 -13.94 2.39 -17.73
C GLN A 131 -12.96 2.80 -16.62
N LEU A 132 -11.85 3.42 -17.01
CA LEU A 132 -10.83 3.98 -16.12
C LEU A 132 -10.95 5.51 -16.12
N ASP A 133 -10.79 6.17 -14.96
CA ASP A 133 -10.82 7.64 -14.83
C ASP A 133 -9.50 8.31 -15.32
N SER A 134 -8.50 7.53 -15.73
CA SER A 134 -7.21 7.99 -16.21
C SER A 134 -7.26 8.52 -17.66
N LYS A 135 -6.74 9.74 -17.88
CA LYS A 135 -6.73 10.48 -19.16
C LYS A 135 -5.99 9.82 -20.33
N ASP A 136 -5.31 8.70 -20.12
CA ASP A 136 -4.56 7.98 -21.17
C ASP A 136 -5.41 6.88 -21.81
N ILE A 137 -6.55 7.29 -22.37
CA ILE A 137 -7.31 6.43 -23.29
C ILE A 137 -6.57 6.46 -24.62
N LEU A 138 -5.79 5.41 -24.92
CA LEU A 138 -5.26 5.19 -26.26
C LEU A 138 -6.44 5.22 -27.26
N GLU A 139 -6.36 6.09 -28.28
CA GLU A 139 -7.41 6.37 -29.30
C GLU A 139 -8.01 5.13 -29.98
N PHE A 140 -7.40 3.95 -29.85
CA PHE A 140 -7.93 2.67 -30.34
C PHE A 140 -9.17 2.14 -29.59
N GLN A 141 -9.54 2.73 -28.44
CA GLN A 141 -10.64 2.31 -27.56
C GLN A 141 -12.06 2.75 -28.00
N LEU A 142 -12.19 3.66 -28.98
CA LEU A 142 -13.46 4.37 -29.28
C LEU A 142 -14.57 3.55 -29.99
N ARG A 143 -14.55 2.21 -29.93
CA ARG A 143 -15.59 1.37 -30.59
C ARG A 143 -16.11 0.20 -29.74
N ILE A 144 -15.77 0.16 -28.46
CA ILE A 144 -16.07 -0.95 -27.55
C ILE A 144 -17.04 -0.47 -26.44
N PRO A 145 -18.05 -1.26 -26.04
CA PRO A 145 -18.91 -0.93 -24.90
C PRO A 145 -18.09 -0.80 -23.60
N LEU A 146 -18.30 0.28 -22.85
CA LEU A 146 -17.66 0.53 -21.56
C LEU A 146 -18.59 0.11 -20.42
N VAL A 147 -18.04 -0.54 -19.39
CA VAL A 147 -18.76 -0.88 -18.15
C VAL A 147 -18.19 -0.02 -17.02
N PRO A 148 -19.03 0.76 -16.32
CA PRO A 148 -18.62 1.48 -15.11
C PRO A 148 -18.18 0.50 -14.02
N GLN A 149 -17.04 0.77 -13.36
CA GLN A 149 -16.63 -0.02 -12.19
C GLN A 149 -17.41 0.27 -10.92
N ARG A 150 -18.15 1.39 -10.84
CA ARG A 150 -18.79 1.79 -9.60
C ARG A 150 -20.16 1.10 -9.45
N PRO A 151 -20.43 0.37 -8.36
CA PRO A 151 -21.78 0.43 -7.80
C PRO A 151 -22.02 1.88 -7.40
N ASN A 152 -23.13 2.46 -7.84
CA ASN A 152 -23.55 3.79 -7.36
C ASN A 152 -23.49 3.78 -5.84
N SER A 153 -22.72 4.72 -5.27
CA SER A 153 -22.83 5.05 -3.86
C SER A 153 -24.30 5.36 -3.57
N PRO A 154 -24.96 4.69 -2.60
CA PRO A 154 -26.34 4.99 -2.28
C PRO A 154 -26.38 6.32 -1.53
N GLU A 155 -26.55 7.41 -2.28
CA GLU A 155 -26.95 8.68 -1.70
C GLU A 155 -28.40 8.55 -1.23
N SER A 156 -28.56 8.47 0.10
CA SER A 156 -29.75 8.72 0.89
C SER A 156 -31.05 7.94 0.54
N ALA A 157 -31.21 6.78 1.15
CA ALA A 157 -32.53 6.33 1.61
C ALA A 157 -32.42 5.81 3.05
N LEU A 158 -33.05 6.54 3.96
CA LEU A 158 -33.15 6.28 5.38
C LEU A 158 -33.86 4.93 5.65
N SER A 159 -33.12 3.91 6.08
CA SER A 159 -33.72 2.79 6.83
C SER A 159 -32.74 2.20 7.84
N LYS A 160 -32.98 2.50 9.11
CA LYS A 160 -32.32 1.85 10.26
C LYS A 160 -32.65 0.35 10.29
N PRO A 161 -31.73 -0.47 10.83
CA PRO A 161 -32.12 -1.29 11.97
C PRO A 161 -31.20 -1.09 13.18
N LYS A 162 -31.80 -1.26 14.36
CA LYS A 162 -31.22 -1.04 15.68
C LYS A 162 -30.29 -2.17 16.12
N THR A 163 -29.12 -1.77 16.62
CA THR A 163 -28.36 -2.28 17.78
C THR A 163 -27.92 -3.75 17.83
N LYS A 164 -26.60 -3.96 17.99
CA LYS A 164 -25.97 -4.14 19.31
C LYS A 164 -24.48 -3.78 19.27
N ALA A 165 -24.04 -3.17 20.37
CA ALA A 165 -22.71 -2.61 20.57
C ALA A 165 -21.62 -3.69 20.66
N THR A 166 -20.48 -3.43 20.02
CA THR A 166 -19.16 -3.85 20.52
C THR A 166 -18.13 -2.88 19.95
N LEU A 167 -17.38 -2.20 20.83
CA LEU A 167 -16.14 -1.52 20.46
C LEU A 167 -15.21 -2.55 19.81
N LYS A 168 -14.94 -2.41 18.51
CA LYS A 168 -13.81 -3.09 17.87
C LYS A 168 -13.33 -2.26 16.68
N GLY A 169 -12.09 -1.79 16.83
CA GLY A 169 -11.14 -1.28 15.83
C GLY A 169 -11.66 -0.64 14.55
N LYS A 170 -11.34 0.65 14.36
CA LYS A 170 -11.34 1.33 13.04
C LYS A 170 -10.39 0.69 12.00
N ILE A 171 -9.66 -0.38 12.36
CA ILE A 171 -8.58 -0.98 11.58
C ILE A 171 -9.10 -1.99 10.52
N ASP A 172 -10.33 -2.51 10.65
CA ASP A 172 -10.83 -3.56 9.73
C ASP A 172 -11.65 -3.04 8.54
N TYR A 173 -12.25 -1.83 8.62
CA TYR A 173 -13.17 -1.34 7.58
C TYR A 173 -12.50 -1.08 6.22
N THR A 174 -11.25 -0.60 6.23
CA THR A 174 -10.53 -0.33 4.97
C THR A 174 -10.10 -1.60 4.25
N LEU A 175 -9.78 -2.65 4.99
CA LEU A 175 -9.38 -3.92 4.40
C LEU A 175 -10.60 -4.64 3.82
N GLU A 176 -11.73 -4.56 4.52
CA GLU A 176 -13.04 -5.03 4.03
C GLU A 176 -13.43 -4.35 2.71
N ASN A 177 -13.18 -3.05 2.56
CA ASN A 177 -13.44 -2.35 1.29
C ASN A 177 -12.53 -2.85 0.14
N ILE A 178 -11.27 -3.19 0.42
CA ILE A 178 -10.37 -3.79 -0.58
C ILE A 178 -10.89 -5.18 -1.00
N GLU A 179 -11.36 -5.97 -0.04
CA GLU A 179 -11.93 -7.29 -0.28
C GLU A 179 -13.20 -7.23 -1.13
N LEU A 180 -14.12 -6.29 -0.83
CA LEU A 180 -15.32 -6.04 -1.64
C LEU A 180 -14.98 -5.63 -3.07
N ASN A 181 -13.98 -4.77 -3.26
CA ASN A 181 -13.52 -4.38 -4.59
C ASN A 181 -12.89 -5.54 -5.36
N PHE A 182 -12.16 -6.42 -4.68
CA PHE A 182 -11.61 -7.63 -5.27
C PHE A 182 -12.72 -8.61 -5.68
N GLU A 183 -13.73 -8.85 -4.84
CA GLU A 183 -14.87 -9.68 -5.17
C GLU A 183 -15.63 -9.15 -6.39
N ALA A 184 -15.81 -7.83 -6.49
CA ALA A 184 -16.40 -7.19 -7.66
C ALA A 184 -15.56 -7.38 -8.94
N ALA A 185 -14.24 -7.27 -8.83
CA ALA A 185 -13.31 -7.49 -9.95
C ALA A 185 -13.30 -8.96 -10.40
N GLU A 186 -13.26 -9.91 -9.46
CA GLU A 186 -13.36 -11.35 -9.72
C GLU A 186 -14.65 -11.67 -10.47
N LYS A 187 -15.78 -11.18 -9.96
CA LYS A 187 -17.08 -11.36 -10.61
C LYS A 187 -17.07 -10.82 -12.03
N MET A 188 -16.50 -9.64 -12.25
CA MET A 188 -16.40 -9.04 -13.58
C MET A 188 -15.58 -9.89 -14.56
N VAL A 189 -14.47 -10.47 -14.09
CA VAL A 189 -13.65 -11.40 -14.88
C VAL A 189 -14.43 -12.67 -15.22
N MET A 190 -15.14 -13.23 -14.25
CA MET A 190 -15.96 -14.43 -14.42
C MET A 190 -17.10 -14.20 -15.42
N ASP A 191 -17.85 -13.11 -15.26
CA ASP A 191 -18.95 -12.73 -16.15
C ASP A 191 -18.46 -12.54 -17.59
N THR A 192 -17.32 -11.84 -17.75
CA THR A 192 -16.72 -11.58 -19.08
C THR A 192 -16.24 -12.86 -19.76
N TRP A 193 -15.57 -13.74 -19.01
CA TRP A 193 -15.18 -15.05 -19.52
C TRP A 193 -16.41 -15.88 -19.92
N GLN A 194 -17.47 -15.90 -19.10
CA GLN A 194 -18.69 -16.64 -19.37
C GLN A 194 -19.38 -16.12 -20.64
N GLN A 195 -19.43 -14.81 -20.83
CA GLN A 195 -19.93 -14.20 -22.07
C GLN A 195 -19.12 -14.66 -23.29
N CYS A 196 -17.80 -14.66 -23.21
CA CYS A 196 -16.93 -15.13 -24.30
C CYS A 196 -17.16 -16.61 -24.62
N SER A 197 -17.26 -17.45 -23.57
CA SER A 197 -17.49 -18.89 -23.69
C SER A 197 -18.84 -19.18 -24.35
N LEU A 198 -19.92 -18.51 -23.90
CA LEU A 198 -21.26 -18.63 -24.49
C LEU A 198 -21.28 -18.16 -25.95
N ALA A 199 -20.56 -17.08 -26.28
CA ALA A 199 -20.47 -16.59 -27.66
C ALA A 199 -19.87 -17.66 -28.60
N ILE A 200 -18.79 -18.32 -28.19
CA ILE A 200 -18.18 -19.43 -28.95
C ILE A 200 -19.18 -20.58 -29.14
N SER A 201 -19.83 -21.05 -28.07
CA SER A 201 -20.77 -22.16 -28.17
C SER A 201 -22.00 -21.82 -29.02
N HIS A 202 -22.53 -20.61 -28.93
CA HIS A 202 -23.60 -20.13 -29.82
C HIS A 202 -23.15 -20.09 -31.29
N MET A 203 -21.92 -19.64 -31.56
CA MET A 203 -21.38 -19.61 -32.93
C MET A 203 -21.25 -21.01 -33.53
N VAL A 204 -20.89 -22.02 -32.73
CA VAL A 204 -20.81 -23.42 -33.17
C VAL A 204 -22.20 -24.02 -33.35
N ALA A 205 -23.12 -23.80 -32.41
CA ALA A 205 -24.49 -24.28 -32.50
C ALA A 205 -25.22 -23.71 -33.74
N ALA A 206 -25.09 -22.41 -33.99
CA ALA A 206 -25.65 -21.75 -35.16
C ALA A 206 -25.10 -22.32 -36.48
N GLU A 207 -23.80 -22.64 -36.52
CA GLU A 207 -23.18 -23.27 -37.69
C GLU A 207 -23.70 -24.70 -37.93
N ILE A 208 -23.85 -25.49 -36.87
CA ILE A 208 -24.41 -26.85 -36.95
C ILE A 208 -25.85 -26.79 -37.46
N HIS A 209 -26.66 -25.89 -36.90
CA HIS A 209 -28.04 -25.72 -37.32
C HIS A 209 -28.17 -25.26 -38.77
N GLN A 210 -27.36 -24.28 -39.20
CA GLN A 210 -27.33 -23.82 -40.59
C GLN A 210 -27.02 -24.97 -41.57
N ARG A 211 -26.05 -25.83 -41.22
CA ARG A 211 -25.70 -26.99 -42.06
C ARG A 211 -26.84 -28.01 -42.16
N LEU A 212 -27.55 -28.28 -41.06
CA LEU A 212 -28.72 -29.17 -41.07
C LEU A 212 -29.84 -28.62 -41.96
N MET A 213 -30.12 -27.32 -41.86
CA MET A 213 -31.13 -26.65 -42.70
C MET A 213 -30.77 -26.65 -44.20
N GLU A 214 -29.47 -26.52 -44.53
CA GLU A 214 -28.99 -26.64 -45.92
C GLU A 214 -29.09 -28.08 -46.44
N GLU A 215 -28.76 -29.09 -45.63
CA GLU A 215 -28.92 -30.50 -45.98
C GLU A 215 -30.39 -30.88 -46.18
N GLU A 216 -31.32 -30.36 -45.37
CA GLU A 216 -32.75 -30.60 -45.52
C GLU A 216 -33.30 -29.99 -46.81
N LYS A 217 -32.86 -28.77 -47.17
CA LYS A 217 -33.22 -28.13 -48.44
C LYS A 217 -32.66 -28.85 -49.67
N GLU A 218 -31.44 -29.38 -49.60
CA GLU A 218 -30.82 -30.14 -50.71
C GLU A 218 -31.50 -31.52 -50.92
N ASN A 219 -32.14 -32.07 -49.88
CA ASN A 219 -32.78 -33.39 -49.92
C ASN A 219 -34.30 -33.36 -50.20
N GLN A 220 -34.92 -32.18 -50.39
CA GLN A 220 -36.31 -32.13 -50.88
C GLN A 220 -36.36 -32.47 -52.38
N PRO A 221 -37.21 -33.41 -52.83
CA PRO A 221 -37.33 -33.74 -54.24
C PRO A 221 -37.92 -32.55 -55.00
N ALA A 222 -37.21 -32.10 -56.03
CA ALA A 222 -37.76 -31.20 -57.04
C ALA A 222 -38.97 -31.89 -57.67
N ASP A 223 -40.15 -31.32 -57.45
CA ASP A 223 -41.40 -31.84 -57.96
C ASP A 223 -41.37 -31.93 -59.50
N ALA A 224 -41.98 -32.99 -60.00
CA ALA A 224 -41.78 -33.49 -61.35
C ALA A 224 -42.32 -32.56 -62.45
N LYS A 225 -41.51 -32.31 -63.49
CA LYS A 225 -41.99 -32.38 -64.89
C LYS A 225 -40.86 -32.60 -65.90
N GLU A 226 -40.94 -33.79 -66.51
CA GLU A 226 -40.48 -34.24 -67.83
C GLU A 226 -38.98 -34.40 -68.17
N LYS A 227 -38.69 -35.54 -68.82
CA LYS A 227 -37.40 -36.11 -69.30
C LYS A 227 -37.67 -36.72 -70.70
N PRO A 228 -36.69 -37.20 -71.51
CA PRO A 228 -35.24 -36.93 -71.71
C PRO A 228 -34.90 -36.92 -73.27
N PRO A 229 -33.68 -37.18 -73.86
CA PRO A 229 -32.40 -37.69 -73.29
C PRO A 229 -31.01 -37.21 -73.79
N GLN A 230 -30.03 -37.43 -72.88
CA GLN A 230 -28.59 -37.79 -73.04
C GLN A 230 -27.62 -36.69 -73.55
N VAL A 231 -26.40 -36.51 -73.01
CA VAL A 231 -25.31 -37.50 -72.82
C VAL A 231 -24.46 -37.24 -71.57
N ALA A 232 -23.83 -38.30 -71.10
CA ALA A 232 -23.08 -38.47 -69.86
C ALA A 232 -21.86 -37.56 -69.65
N ALA A 233 -21.70 -37.09 -68.40
CA ALA A 233 -20.40 -36.86 -67.79
C ALA A 233 -20.48 -37.19 -66.28
N ASN A 234 -20.21 -38.45 -65.96
CA ASN A 234 -20.03 -38.90 -64.58
C ASN A 234 -18.78 -38.25 -63.97
N LYS A 235 -18.96 -37.23 -63.13
CA LYS A 235 -17.95 -36.84 -62.14
C LYS A 235 -18.53 -37.10 -60.75
N LYS A 236 -18.29 -38.31 -60.23
CA LYS A 236 -18.54 -38.65 -58.82
C LYS A 236 -17.73 -37.68 -57.96
N VAL A 237 -18.38 -36.64 -57.47
CA VAL A 237 -17.87 -35.82 -56.36
C VAL A 237 -17.86 -36.73 -55.14
N LYS A 238 -16.66 -37.06 -54.67
CA LYS A 238 -16.44 -37.82 -53.44
C LYS A 238 -16.92 -36.93 -52.28
N LYS A 239 -18.19 -37.05 -51.88
CA LYS A 239 -18.71 -36.44 -50.64
C LYS A 239 -17.85 -36.96 -49.49
N GLU A 240 -17.04 -36.10 -48.87
CA GLU A 240 -16.39 -36.42 -47.60
C GLU A 240 -17.45 -36.81 -46.56
N PRO A 241 -17.17 -37.79 -45.68
CA PRO A 241 -18.16 -38.25 -44.71
C PRO A 241 -18.50 -37.12 -43.71
N PRO A 242 -19.79 -36.82 -43.49
CA PRO A 242 -20.25 -35.73 -42.62
C PRO A 242 -19.81 -35.87 -41.14
N LYS A 243 -19.37 -37.07 -40.72
CA LYS A 243 -18.82 -37.31 -39.38
C LYS A 243 -17.48 -36.59 -39.12
N LYS A 244 -16.55 -36.58 -40.08
CA LYS A 244 -15.23 -35.94 -39.90
C LYS A 244 -15.34 -34.42 -39.74
N LYS A 245 -16.24 -33.77 -40.50
CA LYS A 245 -16.49 -32.32 -40.41
C LYS A 245 -17.12 -31.89 -39.07
N LYS A 246 -17.87 -32.76 -38.39
CA LYS A 246 -18.44 -32.48 -37.05
C LYS A 246 -17.38 -32.61 -35.95
N GLU A 247 -16.48 -33.58 -36.05
CA GLU A 247 -15.38 -33.79 -35.09
C GLU A 247 -14.35 -32.66 -35.12
N ASP A 248 -13.93 -32.19 -36.30
CA ASP A 248 -12.96 -31.09 -36.43
C ASP A 248 -13.48 -29.76 -35.85
N LYS A 249 -14.79 -29.49 -35.99
CA LYS A 249 -15.41 -28.27 -35.44
C LYS A 249 -15.48 -28.31 -33.92
N LYS A 250 -15.84 -29.48 -33.36
CA LYS A 250 -15.88 -29.69 -31.91
C LYS A 250 -14.48 -29.61 -31.28
N GLY A 251 -13.45 -30.11 -31.97
CA GLY A 251 -12.05 -29.99 -31.53
C GLY A 251 -11.57 -28.53 -31.44
N LYS A 252 -11.96 -27.68 -32.40
CA LYS A 252 -11.62 -26.24 -32.37
C LYS A 252 -12.36 -25.47 -31.28
N GLU A 253 -13.62 -25.81 -31.01
CA GLU A 253 -14.39 -25.26 -29.89
C GLU A 253 -13.69 -25.58 -28.56
N ILE A 254 -13.37 -26.85 -28.33
CA ILE A 254 -12.67 -27.31 -27.12
C ILE A 254 -11.35 -26.56 -26.94
N ALA A 255 -10.56 -26.42 -28.01
CA ALA A 255 -9.29 -25.71 -27.95
C ALA A 255 -9.43 -24.21 -27.64
N ALA A 256 -10.51 -23.57 -28.11
CA ALA A 256 -10.77 -22.16 -27.82
C ALA A 256 -11.30 -21.97 -26.39
N GLN A 257 -12.21 -22.84 -25.94
CA GLN A 257 -12.69 -22.87 -24.56
C GLN A 257 -11.54 -23.10 -23.57
N PHE A 258 -10.62 -24.01 -23.86
CA PHE A 258 -9.44 -24.24 -23.04
C PHE A 258 -8.54 -22.99 -22.92
N ARG A 259 -8.33 -22.25 -24.02
CA ARG A 259 -7.53 -21.02 -23.98
C ARG A 259 -8.23 -19.90 -23.24
N LEU A 260 -9.54 -19.73 -23.41
CA LEU A 260 -10.34 -18.78 -22.62
C LEU A 260 -10.28 -19.12 -21.12
N GLU A 261 -10.39 -20.40 -20.78
CA GLU A 261 -10.25 -20.89 -19.41
C GLU A 261 -8.88 -20.57 -18.83
N LEU A 262 -7.81 -20.78 -19.60
CA LEU A 262 -6.45 -20.42 -19.18
C LEU A 262 -6.28 -18.91 -18.96
N ILE A 263 -6.84 -18.08 -19.86
CA ILE A 263 -6.80 -16.61 -19.71
C ILE A 263 -7.52 -16.19 -18.42
N LYS A 264 -8.69 -16.75 -18.13
CA LYS A 264 -9.44 -16.49 -16.90
C LYS A 264 -8.63 -16.85 -15.65
N VAL A 265 -8.09 -18.07 -15.60
CA VAL A 265 -7.28 -18.54 -14.46
C VAL A 265 -6.07 -17.62 -14.24
N LYS A 266 -5.40 -17.21 -15.32
CA LYS A 266 -4.27 -16.27 -15.24
C LYS A 266 -4.69 -14.87 -14.79
N ALA A 267 -5.85 -14.39 -15.21
CA ALA A 267 -6.39 -13.10 -14.79
C ALA A 267 -6.68 -13.07 -13.29
N LEU A 268 -7.39 -14.08 -12.78
CA LEU A 268 -7.74 -14.18 -11.36
C LEU A 268 -6.49 -14.29 -10.49
N ALA A 269 -5.56 -15.18 -10.84
CA ALA A 269 -4.32 -15.35 -10.08
C ALA A 269 -3.48 -14.05 -10.03
N PHE A 270 -3.43 -13.30 -11.13
CA PHE A 270 -2.71 -12.03 -11.16
C PHE A 270 -3.36 -10.97 -10.28
N LEU A 271 -4.70 -10.85 -10.32
CA LEU A 271 -5.43 -9.91 -9.48
C LEU A 271 -5.29 -10.25 -7.99
N GLU A 272 -5.38 -11.53 -7.63
CA GLU A 272 -5.19 -12.02 -6.27
C GLU A 272 -3.77 -11.70 -5.75
N GLU A 273 -2.75 -11.95 -6.57
CA GLU A 273 -1.36 -11.63 -6.25
C GLU A 273 -1.16 -10.12 -6.04
N LEU A 274 -1.76 -9.28 -6.90
CA LEU A 274 -1.68 -7.83 -6.79
C LEU A 274 -2.34 -7.32 -5.50
N VAL A 275 -3.53 -7.82 -5.17
CA VAL A 275 -4.24 -7.46 -3.94
C VAL A 275 -3.47 -7.91 -2.71
N THR A 276 -2.95 -9.14 -2.71
CA THR A 276 -2.17 -9.67 -1.58
C THR A 276 -0.94 -8.82 -1.32
N LYS A 277 -0.18 -8.46 -2.36
CA LYS A 277 0.99 -7.59 -2.22
C LYS A 277 0.63 -6.20 -1.68
N ALA A 278 -0.47 -5.61 -2.15
CA ALA A 278 -0.92 -4.31 -1.66
C ALA A 278 -1.31 -4.38 -0.17
N VAL A 279 -2.08 -5.41 0.22
CA VAL A 279 -2.47 -5.65 1.61
C VAL A 279 -1.25 -5.86 2.50
N ASP A 280 -0.24 -6.60 2.06
CA ASP A 280 0.99 -6.82 2.81
C ASP A 280 1.76 -5.52 3.04
N VAL A 281 1.82 -4.64 2.03
CA VAL A 281 2.41 -3.30 2.17
C VAL A 281 1.63 -2.45 3.18
N TYR A 282 0.29 -2.48 3.15
CA TYR A 282 -0.53 -1.73 4.10
C TYR A 282 -0.39 -2.21 5.54
N LYS A 283 -0.26 -3.53 5.74
CA LYS A 283 0.05 -4.12 7.05
C LYS A 283 1.46 -3.77 7.51
N LEU A 284 2.42 -3.72 6.59
CA LEU A 284 3.79 -3.32 6.91
C LEU A 284 3.86 -1.86 7.36
N MET A 285 3.09 -0.96 6.73
CA MET A 285 2.97 0.43 7.15
C MET A 285 2.40 0.56 8.56
N GLU A 286 1.35 -0.20 8.88
CA GLU A 286 0.76 -0.25 10.23
C GLU A 286 1.79 -0.75 11.26
N LYS A 287 2.55 -1.79 10.94
CA LYS A 287 3.62 -2.31 11.79
C LYS A 287 4.68 -1.25 12.09
N TRP A 288 5.18 -0.55 11.06
CA TRP A 288 6.18 0.51 11.25
C TRP A 288 5.66 1.66 12.11
N LEU A 289 4.40 2.05 11.92
CA LEU A 289 3.75 3.07 12.73
C LEU A 289 3.67 2.62 14.20
N GLY A 290 3.22 1.39 14.45
CA GLY A 290 3.10 0.83 15.79
C GLY A 290 4.44 0.69 16.51
N GLU A 291 5.45 0.13 15.85
CA GLU A 291 6.80 0.00 16.42
C GLU A 291 7.40 1.36 16.80
N ARG A 292 7.25 2.36 15.91
CA ARG A 292 7.74 3.71 16.18
C ARG A 292 7.01 4.35 17.35
N TYR A 293 5.68 4.27 17.39
CA TYR A 293 4.89 4.78 18.51
C TYR A 293 5.32 4.16 19.85
N LEU A 294 5.52 2.85 19.91
CA LEU A 294 5.98 2.18 21.14
C LEU A 294 7.36 2.66 21.58
N LYS A 295 8.29 2.88 20.64
CA LYS A 295 9.60 3.46 20.97
C LYS A 295 9.49 4.89 21.45
N GLU A 296 8.67 5.72 20.80
CA GLU A 296 8.41 7.10 21.24
C GLU A 296 7.85 7.12 22.67
N MET A 297 6.87 6.27 22.99
CA MET A 297 6.35 6.12 24.36
C MET A 297 7.43 5.73 25.37
N ALA A 298 8.22 4.71 25.04
CA ALA A 298 9.30 4.24 25.92
C ALA A 298 10.41 5.29 26.11
N SER A 299 10.67 6.14 25.11
CA SER A 299 11.64 7.23 25.22
C SER A 299 11.19 8.31 26.21
N VAL A 300 9.89 8.64 26.20
CA VAL A 300 9.28 9.56 27.17
C VAL A 300 9.31 8.96 28.57
N GLU A 301 9.02 7.66 28.72
CA GLU A 301 9.12 6.97 30.01
C GLU A 301 10.55 7.05 30.58
N LYS A 302 11.57 6.73 29.78
CA LYS A 302 12.99 6.84 30.20
C LYS A 302 13.37 8.26 30.65
N LEU A 303 12.94 9.28 29.90
CA LEU A 303 13.14 10.68 30.28
C LEU A 303 12.53 10.96 31.66
N THR A 304 11.29 10.50 31.90
CA THR A 304 10.60 10.74 33.17
C THR A 304 11.22 9.97 34.34
N GLU A 305 11.79 8.80 34.10
CA GLU A 305 12.56 8.05 35.12
C GLU A 305 13.82 8.82 35.53
N VAL A 306 14.58 9.35 34.56
CA VAL A 306 15.75 10.19 34.83
C VAL A 306 15.37 11.45 35.61
N ALA A 307 14.29 12.12 35.20
CA ALA A 307 13.78 13.30 35.90
C ALA A 307 13.40 12.99 37.35
N ARG A 308 12.66 11.90 37.58
CA ARG A 308 12.28 11.44 38.93
C ARG A 308 13.49 11.11 39.79
N TYR A 309 14.51 10.46 39.24
CA TYR A 309 15.75 10.18 39.97
C TYR A 309 16.42 11.46 40.48
N HIS A 310 16.48 12.50 39.66
CA HIS A 310 17.07 13.79 40.04
C HIS A 310 16.23 14.56 41.06
N ILE A 311 14.90 14.43 41.01
CA ILE A 311 14.00 14.95 42.06
C ILE A 311 14.27 14.27 43.40
N GLU A 312 14.30 12.93 43.42
CA GLU A 312 14.47 12.16 44.66
C GLU A 312 15.82 12.38 45.31
N THR A 313 16.87 12.46 44.49
CA THR A 313 18.25 12.72 44.95
C THR A 313 18.54 14.19 45.24
N SER A 314 17.59 15.09 44.96
CA SER A 314 17.77 16.53 45.15
C SER A 314 18.99 17.07 44.39
N THR A 315 19.20 16.62 43.15
CA THR A 315 20.36 16.99 42.32
C THR A 315 19.95 17.70 41.03
N LYS A 316 20.70 18.75 40.67
CA LYS A 316 20.54 19.45 39.39
C LYS A 316 21.00 18.57 38.21
N ILE A 317 20.37 18.74 37.06
CA ILE A 317 20.68 17.99 35.84
C ILE A 317 21.66 18.81 35.00
N GLN A 318 22.95 18.51 35.12
CA GLN A 318 23.99 19.27 34.43
C GLN A 318 24.03 18.99 32.93
N ASN A 319 23.86 17.74 32.52
CA ASN A 319 23.96 17.34 31.12
C ASN A 319 22.63 17.58 30.39
N ALA A 320 22.68 18.09 29.17
CA ALA A 320 21.48 18.37 28.39
C ALA A 320 20.68 17.09 28.08
N LEU A 321 19.38 17.13 28.34
CA LEU A 321 18.46 16.05 28.01
C LEU A 321 18.00 16.20 26.56
N TYR A 322 18.23 15.17 25.75
CA TYR A 322 17.80 15.12 24.36
C TYR A 322 16.74 14.06 24.13
N LEU A 323 15.63 14.47 23.52
CA LEU A 323 14.51 13.65 23.10
C LEU A 323 14.25 13.93 21.62
N ASP A 324 14.89 13.14 20.74
CA ASP A 324 14.75 13.26 19.29
C ASP A 324 13.94 12.09 18.75
N GLN A 325 12.71 12.38 18.32
CA GLN A 325 11.77 11.39 17.80
C GLN A 325 11.55 10.19 18.73
N GLU A 326 12.23 9.07 18.46
CA GLU A 326 12.09 7.80 19.16
C GLU A 326 13.22 7.53 20.17
N ASP A 327 14.23 8.40 20.21
CA ASP A 327 15.43 8.22 21.02
C ASP A 327 15.54 9.27 22.13
N PHE A 328 15.86 8.79 23.33
CA PHE A 328 16.21 9.62 24.49
C PHE A 328 17.67 9.39 24.85
N CYS A 329 18.43 10.48 25.00
CA CYS A 329 19.82 10.45 25.43
C CYS A 329 20.19 11.63 26.33
N ILE A 330 21.19 11.41 27.17
CA ILE A 330 21.79 12.45 28.02
C ILE A 330 23.11 12.85 27.36
N ASN A 331 23.21 14.09 26.88
CA ASN A 331 24.40 14.54 26.18
C ASN A 331 25.48 15.00 27.18
N GLY A 332 26.56 14.21 27.27
CA GLY A 332 27.69 14.49 28.17
C GLY A 332 28.60 15.64 27.72
N ASP A 333 28.52 16.06 26.46
CA ASP A 333 29.36 17.12 25.90
C ASP A 333 28.75 18.52 26.12
N ILE A 334 27.43 18.58 26.38
CA ILE A 334 26.70 19.84 26.56
C ILE A 334 26.24 19.95 28.01
N LYS A 335 26.90 20.86 28.73
CA LYS A 335 26.54 21.24 30.11
C LYS A 335 25.60 22.44 30.10
N VAL A 336 24.48 22.33 30.80
CA VAL A 336 23.47 23.39 30.98
C VAL A 336 23.95 24.47 31.97
N PHE A 337 24.89 24.13 32.85
CA PHE A 337 25.59 25.08 33.72
C PHE A 337 27.05 24.67 33.95
N THR A 338 27.93 25.66 34.14
CA THR A 338 29.38 25.47 34.28
C THR A 338 29.76 24.86 35.63
N ASP A 339 30.84 24.07 35.67
CA ASP A 339 31.40 23.57 36.91
C ASP A 339 31.82 24.73 37.83
N LEU A 340 31.62 24.57 39.13
CA LEU A 340 32.15 25.53 40.12
C LEU A 340 33.66 25.64 39.91
N SER A 341 34.16 26.87 39.74
CA SER A 341 35.60 27.10 39.62
C SER A 341 36.30 26.49 40.83
N PRO A 342 37.42 25.77 40.63
CA PRO A 342 38.15 25.18 41.74
C PRO A 342 38.46 26.28 42.78
N PRO A 343 38.37 25.96 44.08
CA PRO A 343 38.60 26.95 45.13
C PRO A 343 39.94 27.64 44.87
N ILE A 344 39.92 28.98 44.85
CA ILE A 344 41.13 29.79 44.68
C ILE A 344 42.14 29.27 45.68
N ARG A 345 43.26 28.72 45.18
CA ARG A 345 44.31 28.20 46.03
C ARG A 345 44.70 29.34 46.99
N PRO A 346 44.62 29.15 48.33
CA PRO A 346 45.05 30.19 49.24
C PRO A 346 46.50 30.58 48.88
N PRO A 347 46.85 31.87 48.96
CA PRO A 347 48.22 32.30 48.66
C PRO A 347 49.21 31.46 49.47
N PRO A 348 50.38 31.09 48.91
CA PRO A 348 51.36 30.28 49.63
C PRO A 348 51.73 30.96 50.96
N VAL A 349 51.32 30.36 52.08
CA VAL A 349 51.73 30.81 53.41
C VAL A 349 52.97 30.02 53.79
N GLU A 350 54.09 30.72 53.98
CA GLU A 350 55.33 30.13 54.45
C GLU A 350 55.12 29.56 55.86
N ARG A 351 55.38 28.27 56.05
CA ARG A 351 55.28 27.63 57.36
C ARG A 351 56.65 27.73 58.02
N GLU A 352 56.70 28.20 59.26
CA GLU A 352 57.93 28.15 60.04
C GLU A 352 58.26 26.69 60.35
N GLU A 353 59.25 26.13 59.65
CA GLU A 353 59.82 24.83 59.96
C GLU A 353 61.01 25.01 60.91
N ASN A 354 61.03 24.24 62.00
CA ASN A 354 62.10 24.30 63.00
C ASN A 354 63.45 24.00 62.34
N GLY A 355 64.31 25.02 62.21
CA GLY A 355 65.64 24.91 61.60
C GLY A 355 65.79 25.63 60.26
N THR A 356 64.71 26.16 59.68
CA THR A 356 64.74 26.89 58.41
C THR A 356 64.31 28.34 58.63
N LEU A 357 65.11 29.31 58.18
CA LEU A 357 64.76 30.73 58.27
C LEU A 357 63.70 31.07 57.23
N SER A 358 62.63 31.78 57.63
CA SER A 358 61.62 32.27 56.69
C SER A 358 62.20 33.31 55.73
N ILE A 359 61.57 33.52 54.56
CA ILE A 359 61.96 34.54 53.58
C ILE A 359 62.03 35.93 54.23
N GLU A 360 61.10 36.24 55.13
CA GLU A 360 61.10 37.48 55.90
C GLU A 360 62.33 37.59 56.82
N ARG A 361 62.68 36.52 57.54
CA ARG A 361 63.87 36.48 58.40
C ARG A 361 65.16 36.54 57.60
N LEU A 362 65.22 35.91 56.43
CA LEU A 362 66.34 36.00 55.49
C LEU A 362 66.48 37.41 54.91
N GLY A 363 65.36 38.09 54.62
CA GLY A 363 65.34 39.50 54.22
C GLY A 363 65.94 40.40 55.30
N ASN A 364 65.50 40.22 56.54
CA ASN A 364 66.04 40.97 57.68
C ASN A 364 67.53 40.69 57.92
N LEU A 365 67.97 39.43 57.75
CA LEU A 365 69.38 39.05 57.88
C LEU A 365 70.24 39.68 56.78
N ARG A 366 69.75 39.70 55.54
CA ARG A 366 70.40 40.39 54.41
C ARG A 366 70.57 41.88 54.71
N ASP A 367 69.53 42.52 55.21
CA ASP A 367 69.56 43.96 55.49
C ASP A 367 70.56 44.28 56.63
N GLN A 368 70.65 43.43 57.65
CA GLN A 368 71.67 43.53 58.70
C GLN A 368 73.09 43.31 58.17
N PHE A 369 73.30 42.35 57.26
CA PHE A 369 74.61 42.17 56.63
C PHE A 369 74.99 43.33 55.71
N LEU A 370 74.00 43.96 55.05
CA LEU A 370 74.21 45.17 54.24
C LEU A 370 74.61 46.38 55.10
N GLU A 371 74.11 46.51 56.33
CA GLU A 371 74.52 47.58 57.25
C GLU A 371 75.93 47.40 57.82
N ILE A 372 76.41 46.16 57.95
CA ILE A 372 77.70 45.83 58.58
C ILE A 372 78.82 45.68 57.53
N ALA A 373 78.48 45.53 56.25
CA ALA A 373 79.47 45.47 55.17
C ALA A 373 80.20 46.83 54.99
N PRO A 374 81.55 46.86 54.99
CA PRO A 374 82.35 48.10 54.90
C PRO A 374 82.35 48.76 53.52
#